data_AF-A0A9J6G513-F1
#
_entry.id   AF-A0A9J6G513-F1
#
_cell.length_a   1.000
_cell.length_b   1.000
_cell.length_c   1.000
_cell.angle_alpha   90.00
_cell.angle_beta   90.00
_cell.angle_gamma   90.00
#
_symmetry.space_group_name_H-M   'P 1'
#
loop_
_entity.id
_entity.type
_entity.pdbx_description
1 polymer ?
#
loop_
_entity_poly.entity_id
_entity_poly.type
_entity_poly.pdbx_seq_one_letter_code
_entity_poly.pdbx_strand_id
1 'polypeptide(L)'
;MEDCVSCARKFGEKLSEELNVPVYLYGVAAHHDYRRIAPQIRSGEYEGLSEKILKPEWKPDYGPAEFVPRWGATMSGAHVYLIAYNINLLSTKEQAHRIALDIREKGRGKDKPGLLKKIQAKGWWLEESNIAQVSVNVVDNDITPIHVVFEEVLRIANSLKLPVTGSEIVGVVPLKAILEAAEFYIKRDNLFVLEEDQKVRLGAALGAMVSKMTHGQRQWERYDDKFRQLIPIMYHAMDELLSMVDADSGAFQEDMAAHTLPEKTPEEEEAREATVQASLKRAIAVHLGVARSVSKLWELATTTSIDARADLQVLKEIEQCCDDSRQ
;
A
#
# COMPACT_ATOMS: atom_id res chain seq x y z
N MET A 1 -12.49 1.62 24.67
CA MET A 1 -13.62 2.06 23.81
C MET A 1 -14.44 3.15 24.47
N GLU A 2 -14.83 3.00 25.75
CA GLU A 2 -15.58 4.02 26.50
C GLU A 2 -14.86 5.39 26.51
N ASP A 3 -13.55 5.41 26.75
CA ASP A 3 -12.75 6.63 26.68
C ASP A 3 -12.81 7.30 25.29
N CYS A 4 -12.74 6.52 24.21
CA CYS A 4 -12.85 7.04 22.84
C CYS A 4 -14.23 7.67 22.59
N VAL A 5 -15.30 7.06 23.10
CA VAL A 5 -16.66 7.62 23.03
C VAL A 5 -16.75 8.93 23.80
N SER A 6 -16.13 9.00 24.99
CA SER A 6 -16.04 10.23 25.78
C SER A 6 -15.30 11.34 25.04
N CYS A 7 -14.16 11.03 24.41
CA CYS A 7 -13.42 11.96 23.56
C CYS A 7 -14.26 12.46 22.37
N ALA A 8 -14.95 11.57 21.67
CA ALA A 8 -15.79 11.93 20.52
C ALA A 8 -16.92 12.89 20.91
N ARG A 9 -17.57 12.64 22.05
CA ARG A 9 -18.61 13.52 22.60
C ARG A 9 -18.05 14.89 22.98
N LYS A 10 -16.97 14.91 23.75
CA LYS A 10 -16.31 16.14 24.18
C LYS A 10 -15.81 17.00 23.02
N PHE A 11 -15.27 16.37 21.97
CA PHE A 11 -14.90 17.07 20.75
C PHE A 11 -16.11 17.64 20.03
N GLY A 12 -17.17 16.85 19.85
CA GLY A 12 -18.37 17.29 19.14
C GLY A 12 -19.08 18.46 19.83
N GLU A 13 -19.19 18.39 21.16
CA GLU A 13 -19.73 19.46 22.00
C GLU A 13 -18.91 20.75 21.85
N LYS A 14 -17.60 20.70 22.11
CA LYS A 14 -16.72 21.88 22.01
C LYS A 14 -16.67 22.48 20.61
N LEU A 15 -16.59 21.65 19.57
CA LEU A 15 -16.56 22.10 18.18
C LEU A 15 -17.84 22.89 17.85
N SER A 16 -18.98 22.38 18.30
CA SER A 16 -20.26 23.04 18.10
C SER A 16 -20.36 24.34 18.90
N GLU A 17 -19.87 24.39 20.13
CA GLU A 17 -19.88 25.59 20.97
C GLU A 17 -19.01 26.70 20.40
N GLU A 18 -17.81 26.37 19.92
CA GLU A 18 -16.84 27.35 19.44
C GLU A 18 -17.16 27.87 18.02
N LEU A 19 -17.67 27.01 17.14
CA LEU A 19 -17.86 27.34 15.72
C LEU A 19 -19.33 27.47 15.29
N ASN A 20 -20.28 27.13 16.17
CA ASN A 20 -21.71 27.16 15.89
C ASN A 20 -22.11 26.37 14.61
N VAL A 21 -21.59 25.15 14.49
CA VAL A 21 -21.83 24.25 13.35
C VAL A 21 -22.56 22.97 13.78
N PRO A 22 -23.39 22.37 12.90
CA PRO A 22 -24.07 21.11 13.22
C PRO A 22 -23.08 19.94 13.29
N VAL A 23 -23.14 19.19 14.39
CA VAL A 23 -22.30 18.00 14.62
C VAL A 23 -23.16 16.76 14.85
N TYR A 24 -22.83 15.68 14.15
CA TYR A 24 -23.47 14.37 14.28
C TYR A 24 -22.53 13.36 14.92
N LEU A 25 -23.02 12.63 15.91
CA LEU A 25 -22.30 11.50 16.49
C LEU A 25 -22.50 10.24 15.65
N TYR A 26 -21.40 9.55 15.31
CA TYR A 26 -21.43 8.31 14.53
C TYR A 26 -20.62 7.19 15.17
N GLY A 27 -20.72 5.99 14.61
CA GLY A 27 -20.04 4.80 15.11
C GLY A 27 -20.60 4.34 16.45
N VAL A 28 -19.72 3.97 17.38
CA VAL A 28 -20.07 3.54 18.75
C VAL A 28 -20.57 4.72 19.60
N ALA A 29 -20.29 5.96 19.20
CA ALA A 29 -20.74 7.16 19.90
C ALA A 29 -22.17 7.59 19.53
N ALA A 30 -22.75 7.03 18.45
CA ALA A 30 -24.07 7.39 17.96
C ALA A 30 -25.18 7.01 18.96
N HIS A 31 -26.16 7.88 19.13
CA HIS A 31 -27.37 7.58 19.93
C HIS A 31 -28.42 6.77 19.16
N HIS A 32 -28.37 6.81 17.83
CA HIS A 32 -29.35 6.19 16.95
C HIS A 32 -28.71 5.19 15.99
N ASP A 33 -29.38 4.06 15.78
CA ASP A 33 -28.85 2.98 14.94
C ASP A 33 -28.66 3.37 13.47
N TYR A 34 -29.51 4.27 12.95
CA TYR A 34 -29.41 4.80 11.59
C TYR A 34 -28.30 5.86 11.40
N ARG A 35 -27.50 6.13 12.44
CA ARG A 35 -26.32 7.02 12.41
C ARG A 35 -25.00 6.27 12.65
N ARG A 36 -25.04 4.94 12.83
CA ARG A 36 -23.83 4.18 13.18
C ARG A 36 -22.80 4.12 12.06
N ILE A 37 -23.22 4.12 10.79
CA ILE A 37 -22.29 4.06 9.65
C ILE A 37 -22.22 5.41 8.91
N ALA A 38 -21.01 5.85 8.58
CA ALA A 38 -20.78 7.14 7.96
C ALA A 38 -21.59 7.39 6.67
N PRO A 39 -21.77 6.42 5.75
CA PRO A 39 -22.59 6.62 4.55
C PRO A 39 -24.06 6.97 4.82
N GLN A 40 -24.64 6.58 5.97
CA GLN A 40 -26.02 6.98 6.32
C GLN A 40 -26.10 8.48 6.59
N ILE A 41 -25.14 9.01 7.32
CA ILE A 41 -25.07 10.44 7.64
C ILE A 41 -24.67 11.24 6.39
N ARG A 42 -23.72 10.73 5.59
CA ARG A 42 -23.23 11.37 4.36
C ARG A 42 -24.14 11.24 3.14
N SER A 43 -25.27 10.53 3.24
CA SER A 43 -26.20 10.39 2.12
C SER A 43 -26.76 11.74 1.70
N GLY A 44 -26.58 12.09 0.42
CA GLY A 44 -26.89 13.41 -0.15
C GLY A 44 -25.73 14.40 -0.10
N GLU A 45 -24.62 14.04 0.53
CA GLU A 45 -23.40 14.85 0.68
C GLU A 45 -23.69 16.28 1.14
N TYR A 46 -23.06 17.29 0.52
CA TYR A 46 -23.21 18.69 0.92
C TYR A 46 -24.58 19.24 0.48
N GLU A 47 -25.00 18.92 -0.74
CA GLU A 47 -26.20 19.44 -1.38
C GLU A 47 -27.47 18.99 -0.64
N GLY A 48 -27.53 17.71 -0.28
CA GLY A 48 -28.67 17.11 0.41
C GLY A 48 -28.76 17.47 1.90
N LEU A 49 -27.72 18.09 2.48
CA LEU A 49 -27.72 18.43 3.90
C LEU A 49 -28.77 19.50 4.24
N SER A 50 -28.98 20.47 3.34
CA SER A 50 -29.90 21.59 3.54
C SER A 50 -31.35 21.15 3.78
N GLU A 51 -31.82 20.13 3.06
CA GLU A 51 -33.14 19.54 3.25
C GLU A 51 -33.16 18.54 4.41
N LYS A 52 -32.05 17.83 4.61
CA LYS A 52 -31.95 16.76 5.61
C LYS A 52 -31.98 17.31 7.03
N ILE A 53 -31.23 18.38 7.30
CA ILE A 53 -31.09 18.95 8.65
C ILE A 53 -32.40 19.51 9.23
N LEU A 54 -33.36 19.87 8.36
CA LEU A 54 -34.68 20.37 8.75
C LEU A 54 -35.60 19.27 9.27
N LYS A 55 -35.28 17.99 9.00
CA LYS A 55 -36.12 16.86 9.40
C LYS A 55 -35.89 16.53 10.87
N PRO A 56 -36.96 16.31 11.68
CA PRO A 56 -36.83 16.01 13.11
C PRO A 56 -35.90 14.82 13.41
N GLU A 57 -35.95 13.78 12.57
CA GLU A 57 -35.11 12.59 12.69
C GLU A 57 -33.62 12.86 12.39
N TRP A 58 -33.29 13.94 11.70
CA TRP A 58 -31.94 14.33 11.33
C TRP A 58 -31.46 15.56 12.10
N LYS A 59 -32.08 15.87 13.24
CA LYS A 59 -31.56 16.91 14.14
C LYS A 59 -30.13 16.54 14.58
N PRO A 60 -29.15 17.46 14.49
CA PRO A 60 -27.78 17.19 14.92
C PRO A 60 -27.73 16.90 16.42
N ASP A 61 -26.72 16.12 16.83
CA ASP A 61 -26.50 15.75 18.23
C ASP A 61 -25.97 16.95 19.04
N TYR A 62 -25.15 17.79 18.41
CA TYR A 62 -24.72 19.07 18.94
C TYR A 62 -24.88 20.18 17.90
N GLY A 63 -25.20 21.39 18.37
CA GLY A 63 -25.27 22.59 17.53
C GLY A 63 -26.62 22.89 16.91
N PRO A 64 -26.70 23.98 16.13
CA PRO A 64 -27.95 24.42 15.53
C PRO A 64 -28.38 23.47 14.41
N ALA A 65 -29.70 23.24 14.28
CA ALA A 65 -30.29 22.51 13.17
C ALA A 65 -30.40 23.41 11.92
N GLU A 66 -29.28 24.02 11.54
CA GLU A 66 -29.19 25.02 10.47
C GLU A 66 -28.07 24.64 9.49
N PHE A 67 -28.33 24.87 8.21
CA PHE A 67 -27.33 24.64 7.18
C PHE A 67 -26.33 25.80 7.13
N VAL A 68 -25.04 25.49 7.29
CA VAL A 68 -23.95 26.47 7.24
C VAL A 68 -23.23 26.35 5.89
N PRO A 69 -23.45 27.23 4.90
CA PRO A 69 -22.96 27.02 3.54
C PRO A 69 -21.43 26.87 3.42
N ARG A 70 -20.65 27.57 4.24
CA ARG A 70 -19.18 27.47 4.19
C ARG A 70 -18.64 26.16 4.80
N TRP A 71 -19.45 25.40 5.52
CA TRP A 71 -19.01 24.28 6.35
C TRP A 71 -19.72 22.97 6.06
N GLY A 72 -21.04 23.01 5.84
CA GLY A 72 -21.89 21.83 5.84
C GLY A 72 -22.13 21.34 7.27
N ALA A 73 -21.71 20.12 7.57
CA ALA A 73 -21.83 19.49 8.89
C ALA A 73 -20.60 18.64 9.21
N THR A 74 -20.31 18.49 10.50
CA THR A 74 -19.20 17.64 10.98
C THR A 74 -19.73 16.34 11.56
N MET A 75 -18.97 15.27 11.40
CA MET A 75 -19.19 14.01 12.10
C MET A 75 -18.10 13.78 13.13
N SER A 76 -18.49 13.43 14.35
CA SER A 76 -17.58 12.99 15.41
C SER A 76 -17.96 11.59 15.86
N GLY A 77 -17.00 10.72 16.14
CA GLY A 77 -17.34 9.36 16.54
C GLY A 77 -16.16 8.55 17.00
N ALA A 78 -16.47 7.35 17.47
CA ALA A 78 -15.49 6.34 17.84
C ALA A 78 -15.83 5.04 17.11
N HIS A 79 -14.80 4.38 16.57
CA HIS A 79 -14.92 3.07 15.95
C HIS A 79 -13.71 2.21 16.33
N VAL A 80 -13.85 0.90 16.15
CA VAL A 80 -12.71 -0.02 16.20
C VAL A 80 -11.72 0.39 15.10
N TYR A 81 -10.43 0.21 15.35
CA TYR A 81 -9.40 0.64 14.41
C TYR A 81 -9.62 -0.01 13.04
N LEU A 82 -9.78 0.83 12.02
CA LEU A 82 -10.02 0.38 10.66
C LEU A 82 -8.68 0.31 9.92
N ILE A 83 -8.42 -0.79 9.22
CA ILE A 83 -7.23 -0.95 8.38
C ILE A 83 -7.67 -0.86 6.92
N ALA A 84 -7.13 0.13 6.21
CA ALA A 84 -7.30 0.25 4.76
C ALA A 84 -6.23 -0.61 4.08
N TYR A 85 -6.67 -1.62 3.35
CA TYR A 85 -5.83 -2.68 2.81
C TYR A 85 -6.23 -2.97 1.35
N ASN A 86 -5.36 -2.63 0.42
CA ASN A 86 -5.57 -2.88 -1.00
C ASN A 86 -4.81 -4.14 -1.41
N ILE A 87 -5.43 -4.99 -2.23
CA ILE A 87 -4.77 -6.19 -2.77
C ILE A 87 -4.68 -6.04 -4.28
N ASN A 88 -3.48 -6.13 -4.81
CA ASN A 88 -3.16 -5.87 -6.21
C ASN A 88 -3.40 -7.12 -7.07
N LEU A 89 -4.04 -6.97 -8.22
CA LEU A 89 -4.27 -8.04 -9.18
C LEU A 89 -3.97 -7.59 -10.61
N LEU A 90 -3.30 -8.43 -11.40
CA LEU A 90 -3.25 -8.23 -12.85
C LEU A 90 -4.55 -8.79 -13.45
N SER A 91 -5.58 -7.96 -13.42
CA SER A 91 -6.94 -8.30 -13.83
C SER A 91 -7.67 -7.05 -14.27
N THR A 92 -8.91 -7.16 -14.74
CA THR A 92 -9.74 -5.97 -14.98
C THR A 92 -10.38 -5.46 -13.69
N LYS A 93 -10.81 -4.19 -13.70
CA LYS A 93 -11.60 -3.59 -12.62
C LYS A 93 -12.84 -4.41 -12.28
N GLU A 94 -13.53 -4.97 -13.26
CA GLU A 94 -14.75 -5.77 -13.10
C GLU A 94 -14.44 -7.09 -12.40
N GLN A 95 -13.30 -7.71 -12.71
CA GLN A 95 -12.83 -8.93 -12.07
C GLN A 95 -12.42 -8.66 -10.62
N ALA A 96 -11.65 -7.61 -10.35
CA ALA A 96 -11.36 -7.17 -8.99
C ALA A 96 -12.65 -6.83 -8.22
N HIS A 97 -13.61 -6.16 -8.87
CA HIS A 97 -14.90 -5.86 -8.24
C HIS A 97 -15.69 -7.12 -7.94
N ARG A 98 -15.67 -8.11 -8.84
CA ARG A 98 -16.28 -9.43 -8.61
C ARG A 98 -15.73 -10.09 -7.35
N ILE A 99 -14.41 -10.09 -7.16
CA ILE A 99 -13.77 -10.65 -5.96
C ILE A 99 -14.18 -9.85 -4.71
N ALA A 100 -14.15 -8.52 -4.80
CA ALA A 100 -14.58 -7.64 -3.71
C ALA A 100 -16.02 -7.91 -3.25
N LEU A 101 -16.92 -8.21 -4.19
CA LEU A 101 -18.31 -8.59 -3.90
C LEU A 101 -18.41 -9.93 -3.16
N ASP A 102 -17.51 -10.87 -3.43
CA ASP A 102 -17.52 -12.20 -2.81
C ASP A 102 -16.95 -12.17 -1.38
N ILE A 103 -15.95 -11.32 -1.12
CA ILE A 103 -15.32 -11.24 0.22
C ILE A 103 -16.08 -10.33 1.20
N ARG A 104 -16.68 -9.22 0.74
CA ARG A 104 -17.25 -8.20 1.64
C ARG A 104 -18.52 -8.70 2.33
N GLU A 105 -18.76 -8.29 3.56
CA GLU A 105 -19.88 -8.79 4.38
C GLU A 105 -21.25 -8.61 3.70
N LYS A 106 -21.47 -7.45 3.07
CA LYS A 106 -22.71 -7.13 2.33
C LYS A 106 -22.92 -8.04 1.11
N GLY A 107 -21.87 -8.66 0.61
CA GLY A 107 -21.90 -9.52 -0.56
C GLY A 107 -22.40 -8.83 -1.83
N ARG A 108 -23.14 -9.59 -2.64
CA ARG A 108 -23.74 -9.17 -3.92
C ARG A 108 -25.15 -8.60 -3.78
N GLY A 109 -25.72 -8.60 -2.57
CA GLY A 109 -27.08 -8.17 -2.30
C GLY A 109 -27.58 -8.69 -0.95
N LYS A 110 -28.81 -8.31 -0.55
CA LYS A 110 -29.37 -8.67 0.75
C LYS A 110 -29.43 -10.19 0.99
N ASP A 111 -29.69 -10.96 -0.07
CA ASP A 111 -29.90 -12.42 0.02
C ASP A 111 -28.62 -13.24 -0.28
N LYS A 112 -27.52 -12.56 -0.61
CA LYS A 112 -26.23 -13.20 -0.96
C LYS A 112 -25.09 -12.47 -0.25
N PRO A 113 -24.94 -12.67 1.08
CA PRO A 113 -23.83 -12.11 1.83
C PRO A 113 -22.50 -12.67 1.34
N GLY A 114 -21.42 -11.93 1.56
CA GLY A 114 -20.08 -12.41 1.23
C GLY A 114 -19.49 -13.27 2.34
N LEU A 115 -18.25 -13.70 2.12
CA LEU A 115 -17.57 -14.67 2.97
C LEU A 115 -17.15 -14.09 4.32
N LEU A 116 -16.61 -12.87 4.32
CA LEU A 116 -15.94 -12.30 5.48
C LEU A 116 -16.84 -11.33 6.25
N LYS A 117 -16.82 -11.45 7.57
CA LYS A 117 -17.52 -10.54 8.49
C LYS A 117 -16.67 -9.30 8.73
N LYS A 118 -17.30 -8.15 8.96
CA LYS A 118 -16.62 -6.86 9.22
C LYS A 118 -15.66 -6.43 8.12
N ILE A 119 -15.92 -6.86 6.89
CA ILE A 119 -15.17 -6.46 5.71
C ILE A 119 -16.06 -5.64 4.79
N GLN A 120 -15.54 -4.49 4.36
CA GLN A 120 -16.10 -3.71 3.26
C GLN A 120 -15.08 -3.72 2.13
N ALA A 121 -15.50 -4.00 0.90
CA ALA A 121 -14.58 -4.02 -0.22
C ALA A 121 -15.24 -3.52 -1.52
N LYS A 122 -14.39 -3.02 -2.42
CA LYS A 122 -14.76 -2.61 -3.78
C LYS A 122 -13.59 -2.85 -4.73
N GLY A 123 -13.91 -3.28 -5.96
CA GLY A 123 -12.93 -3.26 -7.06
C GLY A 123 -12.61 -1.83 -7.48
N TRP A 124 -11.32 -1.55 -7.55
CA TRP A 124 -10.73 -0.27 -7.92
C TRP A 124 -9.73 -0.47 -9.05
N TRP A 125 -9.47 0.60 -9.79
CA TRP A 125 -8.45 0.63 -10.83
C TRP A 125 -7.53 1.80 -10.52
N LEU A 126 -6.24 1.53 -10.39
CA LEU A 126 -5.22 2.52 -10.12
C LEU A 126 -4.56 2.89 -11.45
N GLU A 127 -4.85 4.09 -11.95
CA GLU A 127 -4.40 4.55 -13.26
C GLU A 127 -2.89 4.72 -13.31
N GLU A 128 -2.30 5.26 -12.23
CA GLU A 128 -0.87 5.58 -12.15
C GLU A 128 0.04 4.36 -12.25
N SER A 129 -0.46 3.20 -11.82
CA SER A 129 0.28 1.93 -11.84
C SER A 129 -0.32 0.91 -12.80
N ASN A 130 -1.33 1.30 -13.59
CA ASN A 130 -2.02 0.45 -14.56
C ASN A 130 -2.44 -0.93 -13.99
N ILE A 131 -3.04 -0.93 -12.79
CA ILE A 131 -3.33 -2.16 -12.05
C ILE A 131 -4.73 -2.14 -11.40
N ALA A 132 -5.39 -3.30 -11.39
CA ALA A 132 -6.63 -3.47 -10.65
C ALA A 132 -6.35 -3.80 -9.19
N GLN A 133 -7.21 -3.31 -8.30
CA GLN A 133 -7.12 -3.55 -6.87
C GLN A 133 -8.45 -4.03 -6.31
N VAL A 134 -8.39 -4.99 -5.40
CA VAL A 134 -9.46 -5.21 -4.43
C VAL A 134 -9.16 -4.28 -3.25
N SER A 135 -9.83 -3.13 -3.21
CA SER A 135 -9.70 -2.18 -2.11
C SER A 135 -10.58 -2.62 -0.95
N VAL A 136 -9.97 -2.85 0.21
CA VAL A 136 -10.62 -3.42 1.39
C VAL A 136 -10.47 -2.50 2.59
N ASN A 137 -11.57 -2.27 3.29
CA ASN A 137 -11.58 -1.76 4.65
C ASN A 137 -11.86 -2.93 5.60
N VAL A 138 -10.84 -3.29 6.37
CA VAL A 138 -10.96 -4.21 7.50
C VAL A 138 -11.49 -3.40 8.68
N VAL A 139 -12.81 -3.52 8.93
CA VAL A 139 -13.51 -2.72 9.95
C VAL A 139 -13.16 -3.20 11.36
N ASP A 140 -12.87 -4.49 11.50
CA ASP A 140 -12.50 -5.11 12.76
C ASP A 140 -11.53 -6.27 12.52
N ASN A 141 -10.24 -6.02 12.78
CA ASN A 141 -9.18 -6.99 12.60
C ASN A 141 -9.28 -8.17 13.59
N ASP A 142 -9.87 -7.97 14.76
CA ASP A 142 -10.01 -9.04 15.76
C ASP A 142 -11.07 -10.07 15.32
N ILE A 143 -12.01 -9.66 14.46
CA ILE A 143 -13.02 -10.55 13.87
C ILE A 143 -12.52 -11.17 12.57
N THR A 144 -11.98 -10.35 11.66
CA THR A 144 -11.40 -10.82 10.40
C THR A 144 -10.01 -10.23 10.22
N PRO A 145 -8.95 -10.98 10.55
CA PRO A 145 -7.58 -10.52 10.43
C PRO A 145 -7.16 -10.23 8.99
N ILE A 146 -6.22 -9.29 8.80
CA ILE A 146 -5.71 -8.89 7.48
C ILE A 146 -5.19 -10.06 6.63
N HIS A 147 -4.54 -11.05 7.23
CA HIS A 147 -4.02 -12.23 6.52
C HIS A 147 -5.16 -13.12 6.00
N VAL A 148 -6.28 -13.24 6.73
CA VAL A 148 -7.45 -13.99 6.27
C VAL A 148 -8.07 -13.32 5.04
N VAL A 149 -8.15 -11.99 5.04
CA VAL A 149 -8.62 -11.23 3.87
C VAL A 149 -7.74 -11.51 2.66
N PHE A 150 -6.42 -11.42 2.83
CA PHE A 150 -5.44 -11.66 1.77
C PHE A 150 -5.55 -13.09 1.20
N GLU A 151 -5.55 -14.11 2.07
CA GLU A 151 -5.63 -15.51 1.66
C GLU A 151 -6.94 -15.85 0.94
N GLU A 152 -8.07 -15.26 1.36
CA GLU A 152 -9.36 -15.47 0.68
C GLU A 152 -9.41 -14.80 -0.69
N VAL A 153 -8.85 -13.60 -0.82
CA VAL A 153 -8.69 -12.96 -2.14
C VAL A 153 -7.79 -13.78 -3.03
N LEU A 154 -6.67 -14.28 -2.51
CA LEU A 154 -5.75 -15.15 -3.24
C LEU A 154 -6.46 -16.43 -3.72
N ARG A 155 -7.24 -17.08 -2.84
CA ARG A 155 -8.02 -18.28 -3.17
C ARG A 155 -9.03 -18.04 -4.29
N ILE A 156 -9.79 -16.94 -4.22
CA ILE A 156 -10.78 -16.60 -5.24
C ILE A 156 -10.09 -16.20 -6.55
N ALA A 157 -9.05 -15.37 -6.49
CA ALA A 157 -8.28 -14.97 -7.67
C ALA A 157 -7.70 -16.18 -8.39
N ASN A 158 -7.12 -17.13 -7.66
CA ASN A 158 -6.62 -18.39 -8.21
C ASN A 158 -7.72 -19.23 -8.87
N SER A 159 -8.93 -19.27 -8.31
CA SER A 159 -10.07 -19.95 -8.94
C SER A 159 -10.50 -19.31 -10.26
N LEU A 160 -10.23 -18.00 -10.42
CA LEU A 160 -10.47 -17.23 -11.63
C LEU A 160 -9.24 -17.16 -12.55
N LYS A 161 -8.12 -17.80 -12.15
CA LYS A 161 -6.81 -17.74 -12.83
C LYS A 161 -6.26 -16.32 -12.98
N LEU A 162 -6.49 -15.49 -11.96
CA LEU A 162 -5.99 -14.12 -11.89
C LEU A 162 -4.81 -14.04 -10.93
N PRO A 163 -3.67 -13.49 -11.35
CA PRO A 163 -2.51 -13.34 -10.48
C PRO A 163 -2.72 -12.18 -9.49
N VAL A 164 -2.42 -12.45 -8.22
CA VAL A 164 -2.27 -11.43 -7.18
C VAL A 164 -0.80 -11.01 -7.14
N THR A 165 -0.51 -9.71 -7.12
CA THR A 165 0.86 -9.15 -7.25
C THR A 165 1.29 -8.26 -6.09
N GLY A 166 0.46 -8.16 -5.07
CA GLY A 166 0.90 -7.56 -3.82
C GLY A 166 -0.27 -7.18 -2.97
N SER A 167 0.05 -6.45 -1.92
CA SER A 167 -0.93 -5.66 -1.22
C SER A 167 -0.29 -4.38 -0.70
N GLU A 168 -1.13 -3.47 -0.24
CA GLU A 168 -0.72 -2.18 0.25
C GLU A 168 -1.58 -1.83 1.45
N ILE A 169 -0.94 -1.37 2.53
CA ILE A 169 -1.62 -0.74 3.65
C ILE A 169 -1.63 0.76 3.38
N VAL A 170 -2.83 1.35 3.34
CA VAL A 170 -2.99 2.79 3.17
C VAL A 170 -3.01 3.45 4.53
N GLY A 171 -1.96 4.21 4.85
CA GLY A 171 -1.81 4.92 6.11
C GLY A 171 -1.07 4.09 7.17
N VAL A 172 -1.69 3.92 8.34
CA VAL A 172 -1.08 3.28 9.51
C VAL A 172 -1.84 2.02 9.93
N VAL A 173 -1.11 1.07 10.50
CA VAL A 173 -1.63 -0.24 10.92
C VAL A 173 -1.23 -0.52 12.38
N PRO A 174 -2.12 -1.10 13.20
CA PRO A 174 -1.75 -1.54 14.54
C PRO A 174 -0.71 -2.66 14.49
N LEU A 175 0.34 -2.55 15.30
CA LEU A 175 1.39 -3.56 15.43
C LEU A 175 0.81 -4.98 15.66
N LYS A 176 -0.21 -5.07 16.53
CA LYS A 176 -0.94 -6.32 16.81
C LYS A 176 -1.42 -7.03 15.54
N ALA A 177 -1.99 -6.29 14.58
CA ALA A 177 -2.52 -6.87 13.35
C ALA A 177 -1.41 -7.48 12.47
N ILE A 178 -0.24 -6.84 12.42
CA ILE A 178 0.94 -7.35 11.70
C ILE A 178 1.51 -8.58 12.40
N LEU A 179 1.60 -8.57 13.74
CA LEU A 179 2.10 -9.71 14.51
C LEU A 179 1.17 -10.93 14.38
N GLU A 180 -0.15 -10.74 14.44
CA GLU A 180 -1.11 -11.82 14.22
C GLU A 180 -1.00 -12.42 12.82
N ALA A 181 -0.77 -11.58 11.80
CA ALA A 181 -0.47 -12.07 10.47
C ALA A 181 0.83 -12.88 10.43
N ALA A 182 1.90 -12.36 11.02
CA ALA A 182 3.18 -13.08 11.08
C ALA A 182 3.04 -14.45 11.76
N GLU A 183 2.37 -14.53 12.91
CA GLU A 183 2.12 -15.79 13.62
C GLU A 183 1.31 -16.79 12.80
N PHE A 184 0.31 -16.33 12.05
CA PHE A 184 -0.43 -17.18 11.12
C PHE A 184 0.50 -17.82 10.09
N TYR A 185 1.36 -17.03 9.44
CA TYR A 185 2.27 -17.53 8.42
C TYR A 185 3.40 -18.39 8.99
N ILE A 186 3.93 -18.04 10.17
CA ILE A 186 4.90 -18.86 10.91
C ILE A 186 4.32 -20.26 11.15
N LYS A 187 3.07 -20.33 11.63
CA LYS A 187 2.40 -21.60 11.90
C LYS A 187 2.07 -22.36 10.62
N ARG A 188 1.55 -21.68 9.58
CA ARG A 188 1.15 -22.30 8.32
C ARG A 188 2.35 -22.92 7.60
N ASP A 189 3.43 -22.17 7.52
CA ASP A 189 4.63 -22.54 6.74
C ASP A 189 5.70 -23.23 7.60
N ASN A 190 5.37 -23.55 8.86
CA ASN A 190 6.22 -24.23 9.84
C ASN A 190 7.60 -23.56 9.98
N LEU A 191 7.59 -22.24 10.16
CA LEU A 191 8.78 -21.42 10.31
C LEU A 191 9.17 -21.30 11.79
N PHE A 192 10.42 -20.92 12.03
CA PHE A 192 10.92 -20.63 13.38
C PHE A 192 11.40 -19.19 13.44
N VAL A 193 10.53 -18.30 13.92
CA VAL A 193 10.80 -16.87 14.08
C VAL A 193 10.46 -16.48 15.52
N LEU A 194 11.49 -16.10 16.28
CA LEU A 194 11.36 -15.80 17.72
C LEU A 194 11.17 -14.31 17.97
N GLU A 195 12.04 -13.49 17.39
CA GLU A 195 12.12 -12.06 17.70
C GLU A 195 10.94 -11.29 17.10
N GLU A 196 10.39 -10.35 17.87
CA GLU A 196 9.22 -9.58 17.46
C GLU A 196 9.50 -8.72 16.22
N ASP A 197 10.70 -8.13 16.11
CA ASP A 197 11.10 -7.34 14.95
C ASP A 197 11.13 -8.17 13.66
N GLN A 198 11.55 -9.43 13.75
CA GLN A 198 11.52 -10.39 12.64
C GLN A 198 10.09 -10.76 12.27
N LYS A 199 9.18 -10.87 13.24
CA LYS A 199 7.74 -11.08 12.98
C LYS A 199 7.12 -9.89 12.28
N VAL A 200 7.44 -8.67 12.71
CA VAL A 200 7.01 -7.45 12.02
C VAL A 200 7.52 -7.42 10.59
N ARG A 201 8.80 -7.72 10.37
CA ARG A 201 9.38 -7.82 9.02
C ARG A 201 8.69 -8.89 8.19
N LEU A 202 8.36 -10.05 8.75
CA LEU A 202 7.64 -11.11 8.05
C LEU A 202 6.22 -10.66 7.65
N GLY A 203 5.46 -10.09 8.58
CA GLY A 203 4.11 -9.59 8.31
C GLY A 203 4.10 -8.41 7.31
N ALA A 204 5.06 -7.51 7.40
CA ALA A 204 5.23 -6.38 6.47
C ALA A 204 5.71 -6.85 5.09
N ALA A 205 6.65 -7.80 5.05
CA ALA A 205 7.12 -8.41 3.81
C ALA A 205 5.96 -9.08 3.09
N LEU A 206 5.14 -9.89 3.76
CA LEU A 206 3.96 -10.51 3.14
C LEU A 206 2.93 -9.49 2.61
N GLY A 207 2.89 -8.29 3.19
CA GLY A 207 2.15 -7.15 2.66
C GLY A 207 2.74 -6.61 1.35
N ALA A 208 4.02 -6.28 1.32
CA ALA A 208 4.73 -5.73 0.16
C ALA A 208 5.09 -6.77 -0.93
N MET A 209 5.09 -8.06 -0.57
CA MET A 209 5.73 -9.14 -1.32
C MET A 209 4.69 -10.12 -1.83
N VAL A 210 3.96 -9.68 -2.86
CA VAL A 210 3.57 -10.59 -3.94
C VAL A 210 4.17 -10.13 -5.27
N SER A 211 5.21 -9.27 -5.22
CA SER A 211 6.20 -9.11 -6.30
C SER A 211 7.41 -10.04 -6.15
N LYS A 212 7.47 -10.90 -5.14
CA LYS A 212 8.44 -12.01 -5.09
C LYS A 212 7.74 -13.36 -5.00
N MET A 213 7.36 -13.82 -6.19
CA MET A 213 7.68 -15.15 -6.71
C MET A 213 7.42 -16.35 -5.79
N THR A 214 6.50 -17.20 -6.23
CA THR A 214 6.87 -18.58 -6.65
C THR A 214 7.71 -19.38 -5.67
N HIS A 215 7.44 -19.27 -4.37
CA HIS A 215 8.05 -20.11 -3.34
C HIS A 215 6.97 -20.99 -2.70
N GLY A 216 7.20 -22.31 -2.65
CA GLY A 216 6.33 -23.25 -1.92
C GLY A 216 5.20 -23.92 -2.72
N GLN A 217 5.13 -23.78 -4.05
CA GLN A 217 4.20 -24.61 -4.82
C GLN A 217 4.80 -26.00 -5.10
N ARG A 218 4.02 -27.05 -4.80
CA ARG A 218 4.35 -28.49 -4.89
C ARG A 218 4.95 -28.93 -6.24
N GLN A 219 4.74 -28.17 -7.30
CA GLN A 219 5.28 -28.40 -8.65
C GLN A 219 6.75 -27.95 -8.83
N TRP A 220 7.34 -27.24 -7.85
CA TRP A 220 8.70 -26.67 -7.93
C TRP A 220 9.64 -27.15 -6.82
N GLU A 221 9.25 -28.13 -5.99
CA GLU A 221 10.09 -28.70 -4.90
C GLU A 221 11.49 -29.09 -5.36
N ARG A 222 11.63 -29.60 -6.59
CA ARG A 222 12.92 -29.99 -7.20
C ARG A 222 13.92 -28.83 -7.39
N TYR A 223 13.50 -27.58 -7.20
CA TYR A 223 14.34 -26.39 -7.33
C TYR A 223 14.41 -25.59 -6.03
N ASP A 224 13.83 -26.07 -4.92
CA ASP A 224 13.77 -25.35 -3.64
C ASP A 224 15.16 -24.97 -3.14
N ASP A 225 16.13 -25.89 -3.23
CA ASP A 225 17.52 -25.63 -2.86
C ASP A 225 18.18 -24.54 -3.73
N LYS A 226 17.83 -24.47 -5.02
CA LYS A 226 18.33 -23.42 -5.91
C LYS A 226 17.71 -22.07 -5.59
N PHE A 227 16.40 -22.04 -5.32
CA PHE A 227 15.71 -20.80 -4.93
C PHE A 227 16.22 -20.27 -3.59
N ARG A 228 16.47 -21.13 -2.60
CA ARG A 228 17.08 -20.74 -1.32
C ARG A 228 18.45 -20.09 -1.47
N GLN A 229 19.23 -20.47 -2.49
CA GLN A 229 20.52 -19.87 -2.78
C GLN A 229 20.39 -18.55 -3.54
N LEU A 230 19.43 -18.44 -4.46
CA LEU A 230 19.26 -17.28 -5.35
C LEU A 230 18.49 -16.12 -4.70
N ILE A 231 17.49 -16.41 -3.87
CA ILE A 231 16.62 -15.39 -3.28
C ILE A 231 17.41 -14.37 -2.45
N PRO A 232 18.37 -14.76 -1.57
CA PRO A 232 19.20 -13.81 -0.86
C PRO A 232 20.03 -12.93 -1.80
N ILE A 233 20.61 -13.52 -2.85
CA ILE A 233 21.45 -12.80 -3.83
C ILE A 233 20.61 -11.74 -4.57
N MET A 234 19.42 -12.12 -5.05
CA MET A 234 18.50 -11.21 -5.73
C MET A 234 17.96 -10.12 -4.80
N TYR A 235 17.74 -10.43 -3.51
CA TYR A 235 17.29 -9.43 -2.54
C TYR A 235 18.39 -8.43 -2.19
N HIS A 236 19.61 -8.90 -1.97
CA HIS A 236 20.75 -8.03 -1.73
C HIS A 236 21.05 -7.13 -2.93
N ALA A 237 20.97 -7.65 -4.15
CA ALA A 237 21.17 -6.83 -5.33
C ALA A 237 20.05 -5.79 -5.54
N MET A 238 18.81 -6.10 -5.15
CA MET A 238 17.71 -5.14 -5.17
C MET A 238 17.93 -4.01 -4.16
N ASP A 239 18.39 -4.34 -2.94
CA ASP A 239 18.74 -3.37 -1.90
C ASP A 239 19.92 -2.48 -2.32
N GLU A 240 20.94 -3.08 -2.94
CA GLU A 240 22.05 -2.35 -3.56
C GLU A 240 21.56 -1.40 -4.66
N LEU A 241 20.70 -1.86 -5.57
CA LEU A 241 20.15 -1.02 -6.64
C LEU A 241 19.28 0.13 -6.11
N LEU A 242 18.51 -0.10 -5.05
CA LEU A 242 17.72 0.96 -4.40
C LEU A 242 18.63 2.03 -3.79
N SER A 243 19.72 1.63 -3.14
CA SER A 243 20.72 2.58 -2.62
C SER A 243 21.40 3.41 -3.71
N MET A 244 21.45 2.90 -4.95
CA MET A 244 22.01 3.62 -6.10
C MET A 244 21.09 4.73 -6.63
N VAL A 245 19.78 4.67 -6.35
CA VAL A 245 18.83 5.76 -6.70
C VAL A 245 19.14 7.02 -5.88
N ASP A 246 19.39 6.83 -4.58
CA ASP A 246 19.81 7.92 -3.69
C ASP A 246 21.21 8.42 -4.06
N ALA A 247 22.12 7.51 -4.44
CA ALA A 247 23.47 7.87 -4.88
C ALA A 247 23.47 8.68 -6.19
N ASP A 248 22.57 8.38 -7.13
CA ASP A 248 22.39 9.12 -8.38
C ASP A 248 21.83 10.53 -8.11
N SER A 249 20.79 10.61 -7.28
CA SER A 249 20.22 11.89 -6.84
C SER A 249 21.26 12.78 -6.15
N GLY A 250 22.11 12.18 -5.31
CA GLY A 250 23.23 12.87 -4.66
C GLY A 250 24.31 13.32 -5.64
N ALA A 251 24.72 12.45 -6.57
CA ALA A 251 25.72 12.78 -7.59
C ALA A 251 25.25 13.94 -8.50
N PHE A 252 23.96 13.96 -8.86
CA PHE A 252 23.36 15.05 -9.64
C PHE A 252 23.37 16.38 -8.86
N GLN A 253 23.04 16.36 -7.57
CA GLN A 253 23.09 17.56 -6.73
C GLN A 253 24.52 18.09 -6.58
N GLU A 254 25.51 17.21 -6.40
CA GLU A 254 26.93 17.56 -6.34
C GLU A 254 27.41 18.19 -7.66
N ASP A 255 26.97 17.66 -8.80
CA ASP A 255 27.31 18.18 -10.12
C ASP A 255 26.70 19.57 -10.38
N MET A 256 25.42 19.73 -10.07
CA MET A 256 24.73 21.03 -10.14
C MET A 256 25.42 22.07 -9.25
N ALA A 257 25.83 21.70 -8.04
CA ALA A 257 26.57 22.59 -7.15
C ALA A 257 27.96 22.95 -7.71
N ALA A 258 28.68 21.99 -8.29
CA ALA A 258 29.99 22.23 -8.91
C ALA A 258 29.91 23.26 -10.05
N HIS A 259 28.85 23.22 -10.85
CA HIS A 259 28.61 24.20 -11.93
C HIS A 259 28.25 25.61 -11.45
N THR A 260 27.89 25.79 -10.17
CA THR A 260 27.59 27.11 -9.57
C THR A 260 28.80 27.79 -8.93
N LEU A 261 29.96 27.14 -8.90
CA LEU A 261 31.17 27.71 -8.31
C LEU A 261 31.67 28.95 -9.09
N PRO A 262 32.32 29.91 -8.41
CA PRO A 262 32.90 31.10 -9.05
C PRO A 262 33.93 30.76 -10.14
N GLU A 263 34.05 31.62 -11.14
CA GLU A 263 34.95 31.44 -12.29
C GLU A 263 35.72 32.73 -12.65
N LYS A 264 35.94 33.63 -11.67
CA LYS A 264 36.44 34.98 -11.95
C LYS A 264 37.96 35.08 -11.97
N THR A 265 38.65 34.14 -11.35
CA THR A 265 40.11 34.06 -11.36
C THR A 265 40.60 32.75 -11.98
N PRO A 266 41.83 32.69 -12.52
CA PRO A 266 42.39 31.46 -13.07
C PRO A 266 42.43 30.31 -12.03
N GLU A 267 42.68 30.63 -10.76
CA GLU A 267 42.67 29.65 -9.66
C GLU A 267 41.25 29.14 -9.35
N GLU A 268 40.23 30.00 -9.44
CA GLU A 268 38.82 29.61 -9.28
C GLU A 268 38.33 28.75 -10.45
N GLU A 269 38.75 29.06 -11.67
CA GLU A 269 38.41 28.31 -12.87
C GLU A 269 38.99 26.88 -12.83
N GLU A 270 40.27 26.74 -12.46
CA GLU A 270 40.93 25.44 -12.28
C GLU A 270 40.29 24.61 -11.15
N ALA A 271 39.94 25.25 -10.03
CA ALA A 271 39.26 24.59 -8.91
C ALA A 271 37.83 24.14 -9.26
N ARG A 272 37.09 24.95 -10.03
CA ARG A 272 35.77 24.59 -10.54
C ARG A 272 35.86 23.41 -11.50
N GLU A 273 36.78 23.46 -12.46
CA GLU A 273 36.95 22.40 -13.45
C GLU A 273 37.33 21.07 -12.77
N ALA A 274 38.20 21.10 -11.77
CA ALA A 274 38.53 19.92 -10.97
C ALA A 274 37.32 19.36 -10.21
N THR A 275 36.44 20.22 -9.69
CA THR A 275 35.24 19.82 -8.94
C THR A 275 34.19 19.21 -9.86
N VAL A 276 33.95 19.81 -11.04
CA VAL A 276 33.04 19.29 -12.08
C VAL A 276 33.55 17.95 -12.61
N GLN A 277 34.87 17.80 -12.82
CA GLN A 277 35.43 16.50 -13.22
C GLN A 277 35.27 15.43 -12.14
N ALA A 278 35.29 15.79 -10.86
CA ALA A 278 35.06 14.86 -9.76
C ALA A 278 33.59 14.44 -9.65
N SER A 279 32.64 15.37 -9.80
CA SER A 279 31.20 15.08 -9.79
C SER A 279 30.80 14.18 -10.96
N LEU A 280 31.27 14.48 -12.17
CA LEU A 280 31.03 13.66 -13.36
C LEU A 280 31.56 12.23 -13.19
N LYS A 281 32.77 12.07 -12.65
CA LYS A 281 33.33 10.73 -12.35
C LYS A 281 32.46 9.96 -11.36
N ARG A 282 31.88 10.65 -10.38
CA ARG A 282 30.98 10.03 -9.40
C ARG A 282 29.65 9.63 -10.02
N ALA A 283 29.05 10.49 -10.84
CA ALA A 283 27.84 10.17 -11.59
C ALA A 283 28.06 8.95 -12.49
N ILE A 284 29.16 8.92 -13.25
CA ILE A 284 29.53 7.77 -14.10
C ILE A 284 29.75 6.51 -13.26
N ALA A 285 30.36 6.62 -12.08
CA ALA A 285 30.59 5.47 -11.20
C ALA A 285 29.29 4.85 -10.68
N VAL A 286 28.27 5.67 -10.36
CA VAL A 286 26.94 5.18 -9.95
C VAL A 286 26.27 4.42 -11.10
N HIS A 287 26.25 4.99 -12.30
CA HIS A 287 25.69 4.32 -13.49
C HIS A 287 26.42 3.02 -13.82
N LEU A 288 27.75 3.00 -13.72
CA LEU A 288 28.54 1.80 -13.91
C LEU A 288 28.26 0.74 -12.82
N GLY A 289 27.99 1.18 -11.59
CA GLY A 289 27.56 0.34 -10.48
C GLY A 289 26.23 -0.35 -10.77
N VAL A 290 25.25 0.39 -11.29
CA VAL A 290 23.95 -0.15 -11.71
C VAL A 290 24.15 -1.18 -12.82
N ALA A 291 24.88 -0.84 -13.88
CA ALA A 291 25.12 -1.74 -15.01
C ALA A 291 25.81 -3.05 -14.59
N ARG A 292 26.81 -2.98 -13.68
CA ARG A 292 27.48 -4.17 -13.14
C ARG A 292 26.58 -5.02 -12.27
N SER A 293 25.71 -4.40 -11.47
CA SER A 293 24.78 -5.10 -10.58
C SER A 293 23.72 -5.84 -11.40
N VAL A 294 23.17 -5.18 -12.43
CA VAL A 294 22.21 -5.78 -13.38
C VAL A 294 22.85 -6.92 -14.18
N SER A 295 24.08 -6.74 -14.67
CA SER A 295 24.80 -7.77 -15.43
C SER A 295 25.05 -9.05 -14.61
N LYS A 296 25.39 -8.93 -13.32
CA LYS A 296 25.50 -10.10 -12.42
C LYS A 296 24.17 -10.83 -12.22
N LEU A 297 23.07 -10.08 -12.12
CA LEU A 297 21.73 -10.68 -11.98
C LEU A 297 21.30 -11.41 -13.25
N TRP A 298 21.73 -10.94 -14.42
CA TRP A 298 21.46 -11.55 -15.71
C TRP A 298 22.13 -12.93 -15.87
N GLU A 299 23.40 -13.06 -15.49
CA GLU A 299 24.11 -14.36 -15.49
C GLU A 299 23.41 -15.39 -14.59
N LEU A 300 22.86 -14.96 -13.46
CA LEU A 300 22.09 -15.80 -12.55
C LEU A 300 20.74 -16.19 -13.15
N ALA A 301 20.03 -15.25 -13.77
CA ALA A 301 18.67 -15.45 -14.26
C ALA A 301 18.59 -16.38 -15.49
N THR A 302 19.62 -16.40 -16.33
CA THR A 302 19.72 -17.31 -17.51
C THR A 302 19.84 -18.79 -17.13
N THR A 303 20.19 -19.11 -15.89
CA THR A 303 20.36 -20.51 -15.43
C THR A 303 19.09 -21.14 -14.83
N THR A 304 18.00 -20.36 -14.64
CA THR A 304 16.93 -20.74 -13.68
C THR A 304 15.51 -20.98 -14.19
N SER A 305 15.13 -20.67 -15.44
CA SER A 305 13.83 -21.13 -15.99
C SER A 305 13.66 -20.78 -17.47
N ILE A 306 13.08 -21.70 -18.26
CA ILE A 306 12.71 -21.52 -19.67
C ILE A 306 11.39 -20.73 -19.82
N ASP A 307 10.58 -20.65 -18.76
CA ASP A 307 9.21 -20.09 -18.81
C ASP A 307 9.11 -18.62 -18.34
N ALA A 308 10.17 -18.07 -17.75
CA ALA A 308 10.29 -16.62 -17.45
C ALA A 308 10.78 -15.80 -18.67
N ARG A 309 10.64 -16.35 -19.88
CA ARG A 309 11.20 -15.78 -21.11
C ARG A 309 10.73 -14.35 -21.37
N ALA A 310 9.48 -14.00 -21.06
CA ALA A 310 8.93 -12.67 -21.29
C ALA A 310 9.51 -11.61 -20.32
N ASP A 311 9.65 -11.94 -19.04
CA ASP A 311 10.27 -11.05 -18.04
C ASP A 311 11.79 -10.92 -18.27
N LEU A 312 12.43 -12.00 -18.72
CA LEU A 312 13.82 -11.99 -19.19
C LEU A 312 13.98 -11.22 -20.50
N GLN A 313 12.94 -11.10 -21.33
CA GLN A 313 12.99 -10.35 -22.58
C GLN A 313 13.02 -8.84 -22.33
N VAL A 314 12.30 -8.36 -21.31
CA VAL A 314 12.36 -6.97 -20.85
C VAL A 314 13.76 -6.63 -20.31
N LEU A 315 14.36 -7.54 -19.55
CA LEU A 315 15.74 -7.39 -19.08
C LEU A 315 16.77 -7.42 -20.23
N LYS A 316 16.50 -8.21 -21.28
CA LYS A 316 17.33 -8.26 -22.49
C LYS A 316 17.26 -6.97 -23.31
N GLU A 317 16.08 -6.36 -23.40
CA GLU A 317 15.90 -5.05 -24.04
C GLU A 317 16.62 -3.93 -23.26
N ILE A 318 16.63 -4.02 -21.93
CA ILE A 318 17.42 -3.11 -21.06
C ILE A 318 18.93 -3.31 -21.27
N GLU A 319 19.42 -4.56 -21.34
CA GLU A 319 20.83 -4.86 -21.62
C GLU A 319 21.25 -4.39 -23.02
N GLN A 320 20.40 -4.59 -24.04
CA GLN A 320 20.64 -4.14 -25.41
C GLN A 320 20.71 -2.60 -25.49
N CYS A 321 19.87 -1.89 -24.73
CA CYS A 321 19.98 -0.44 -24.56
C CYS A 321 21.29 -0.02 -23.89
N CYS A 322 21.81 -0.80 -22.94
CA CYS A 322 23.11 -0.53 -22.31
C CYS A 322 24.31 -0.86 -23.21
N ASP A 323 24.24 -1.90 -24.05
CA ASP A 323 25.33 -2.24 -24.98
C ASP A 323 25.36 -1.35 -26.23
N ASP A 324 24.21 -0.88 -26.72
CA ASP A 324 24.14 0.12 -27.81
C ASP A 324 24.71 1.49 -27.38
N SER A 325 24.85 1.74 -26.06
CA SER A 325 25.54 2.92 -25.51
C SER A 325 27.07 2.77 -25.35
N ARG A 326 27.62 1.58 -25.67
CA ARG A 326 29.06 1.28 -25.64
C ARG A 326 29.74 1.29 -27.01
N GLN A 327 28.98 1.45 -28.11
CA GLN A 327 29.51 1.75 -29.45
C GLN A 327 29.49 3.26 -29.70
#